data_AF-A0A182SD01-F1
#
_entry.id   AF-A0A182SD01-F1
#
_cell.length_a   1.000
_cell.length_b   1.000
_cell.length_c   1.000
_cell.angle_alpha   90.00
_cell.angle_beta   90.00
_cell.angle_gamma   90.00
#
_symmetry.space_group_name_H-M   'P 1'
#
loop_
_entity.id
_entity.type
_entity.pdbx_description
1 polymer ?
#
loop_
_entity_poly.entity_id
_entity_poly.type
_entity_poly.pdbx_seq_one_letter_code
_entity_poly.pdbx_strand_id
1 'polypeptide(L)'
;MADSATESTNASAATAAAAATNWVQKTEDQEISNLVDGLIIANKDTGSGDSKQDATATKSENAEPTASVNGSGAAAGTASPAPTVVSEEIEAVNPADASLLMKIIRKGLVESKLDLEVQRKDPSSPLHSVKSFEALHLKPELLQGVYAMGFNAPSKIQETALPTLLADPPQNMIAQSQSGTGKTAAFVLAMLSRVDPRKPYPQVICLSPTYELAIQTGEVAAKMAKFCKEIKLRFAVRGEELPKGQKITDHIIIGTPGKLMDWGIKFRAFDLRKISVFVLDEADVMIATQGHQDQCIRIHKQLSSSCQMMFFSATYEKEVMDFAEYIVPNPIVIRLAREQESLDNIKQYYVKCKNQDEKYQAISNIYGVITVGQAIIFCH
;
A
#
# COMPACT_ATOMS: atom_id res chain seq x y z
N MET A 1 -59.49 6.53 11.13
CA MET A 1 -58.26 7.17 11.62
C MET A 1 -57.13 6.16 11.54
N ALA A 2 -56.59 5.94 10.34
CA ALA A 2 -55.43 5.11 10.09
C ALA A 2 -54.90 5.51 8.71
N ASP A 3 -53.93 6.42 8.69
CA ASP A 3 -52.97 6.66 7.60
C ASP A 3 -52.14 7.90 7.96
N SER A 4 -51.02 7.72 8.65
CA SER A 4 -49.95 8.75 8.74
C SER A 4 -48.61 8.29 9.34
N ALA A 5 -48.31 6.98 9.46
CA ALA A 5 -47.15 6.51 10.25
C ALA A 5 -46.10 5.68 9.49
N THR A 6 -46.16 5.61 8.15
CA THR A 6 -45.26 4.77 7.34
C THR A 6 -44.33 5.54 6.39
N GLU A 7 -44.38 6.87 6.34
CA GLU A 7 -43.55 7.67 5.42
C GLU A 7 -42.27 8.27 6.03
N SER A 8 -42.09 8.28 7.36
CA SER A 8 -40.94 8.96 7.98
C SER A 8 -39.68 8.11 8.17
N THR A 9 -39.76 6.78 8.07
CA THR A 9 -38.61 5.87 8.27
C THR A 9 -37.88 5.48 6.98
N ASN A 10 -38.53 5.59 5.81
CA ASN A 10 -37.90 5.30 4.51
C ASN A 10 -37.06 6.47 3.96
N ALA A 11 -37.31 7.71 4.39
CA ALA A 11 -36.54 8.87 3.96
C ALA A 11 -35.12 8.90 4.56
N SER A 12 -34.94 8.43 5.80
CA SER A 12 -33.64 8.44 6.50
C SER A 12 -32.65 7.40 5.94
N ALA A 13 -33.11 6.19 5.61
CA ALA A 13 -32.27 5.13 5.07
C ALA A 13 -31.87 5.35 3.60
N ALA A 14 -32.75 5.98 2.80
CA ALA A 14 -32.44 6.37 1.42
C ALA A 14 -31.38 7.49 1.35
N THR A 15 -31.33 8.37 2.36
CA THR A 15 -30.39 9.50 2.40
C THR A 15 -28.95 9.05 2.74
N ALA A 16 -28.78 8.01 3.57
CA ALA A 16 -27.45 7.47 3.91
C ALA A 16 -26.83 6.63 2.77
N ALA A 17 -27.63 5.87 2.04
CA ALA A 17 -27.18 5.14 0.85
C ALA A 17 -26.87 6.08 -0.32
N ALA A 18 -27.66 7.15 -0.49
CA ALA A 18 -27.39 8.20 -1.47
C ALA A 18 -26.13 9.02 -1.15
N ALA A 19 -25.82 9.21 0.14
CA ALA A 19 -24.57 9.84 0.57
C ALA A 19 -23.36 8.97 0.21
N ALA A 20 -23.33 7.68 0.56
CA ALA A 20 -22.20 6.80 0.23
C ALA A 20 -21.98 6.63 -1.30
N THR A 21 -23.06 6.68 -2.09
CA THR A 21 -22.96 6.59 -3.57
C THR A 21 -22.47 7.91 -4.19
N ASN A 22 -22.82 9.06 -3.60
CA ASN A 22 -22.33 10.38 -4.05
C ASN A 22 -20.84 10.63 -3.74
N TRP A 23 -20.28 9.98 -2.71
CA TRP A 23 -18.86 10.11 -2.36
C TRP A 23 -17.93 9.36 -3.31
N VAL A 24 -18.40 8.31 -3.99
CA VAL A 24 -17.62 7.55 -4.99
C VAL A 24 -17.66 8.25 -6.35
N GLN A 25 -18.78 8.88 -6.71
CA GLN A 25 -18.97 9.45 -8.04
C GLN A 25 -18.44 10.88 -8.20
N LYS A 26 -18.38 11.69 -7.13
CA LYS A 26 -17.85 13.07 -7.20
C LYS A 26 -16.32 13.18 -7.02
N THR A 27 -15.69 12.16 -6.46
CA THR A 27 -14.23 12.10 -6.26
C THR A 27 -13.51 11.56 -7.49
N GLU A 28 -14.08 10.57 -8.19
CA GLU A 28 -13.45 9.91 -9.35
C GLU A 28 -13.19 10.87 -10.55
N ASP A 29 -14.11 11.78 -10.89
CA ASP A 29 -13.92 12.66 -12.07
C ASP A 29 -13.13 13.95 -11.77
N GLN A 30 -13.16 14.42 -10.53
CA GLN A 30 -12.60 15.73 -10.16
C GLN A 30 -11.20 15.62 -9.51
N GLU A 31 -10.89 14.51 -8.83
CA GLU A 31 -9.54 14.27 -8.29
C GLU A 31 -8.57 13.76 -9.36
N ILE A 32 -9.03 12.96 -10.33
CA ILE A 32 -8.19 12.50 -11.45
C ILE A 32 -7.81 13.67 -12.37
N SER A 33 -8.74 14.59 -12.67
CA SER A 33 -8.41 15.81 -13.45
C SER A 33 -7.38 16.68 -12.72
N ASN A 34 -7.55 16.89 -11.41
CA ASN A 34 -6.63 17.72 -10.62
C ASN A 34 -5.25 17.06 -10.40
N LEU A 35 -5.18 15.72 -10.33
CA LEU A 35 -3.91 14.97 -10.29
C LEU A 35 -3.19 14.97 -11.64
N VAL A 36 -3.92 14.95 -12.76
CA VAL A 36 -3.35 15.00 -14.11
C VAL A 36 -2.90 16.42 -14.48
N ASP A 37 -3.66 17.44 -14.10
CA ASP A 37 -3.29 18.85 -14.35
C ASP A 37 -2.09 19.31 -13.50
N GLY A 38 -1.92 18.74 -12.30
CA GLY A 38 -0.73 18.97 -11.46
C GLY A 38 0.55 18.30 -11.97
N LEU A 39 0.45 17.37 -12.92
CA LEU A 39 1.58 16.64 -13.52
C LEU A 39 2.04 17.22 -14.86
N ILE A 40 1.32 18.20 -15.42
CA ILE A 40 1.81 18.99 -16.56
C ILE A 40 2.79 20.03 -16.03
N ILE A 41 4.06 19.64 -15.95
CA ILE A 41 5.18 20.55 -15.67
C ILE A 41 5.09 21.72 -16.65
N ALA A 42 5.01 22.93 -16.07
CA ALA A 42 5.06 24.19 -16.80
C ALA A 42 6.39 24.31 -17.57
N ASN A 43 6.37 23.90 -18.83
CA ASN A 43 7.34 24.37 -19.80
C ASN A 43 7.02 25.85 -20.08
N LYS A 44 7.89 26.76 -19.60
CA LYS A 44 8.07 28.06 -20.24
C LYS A 44 9.56 28.35 -20.43
N ASP A 45 9.93 28.24 -21.69
CA ASP A 45 11.13 28.74 -22.33
C ASP A 45 11.35 30.25 -22.11
N THR A 46 12.64 30.58 -22.02
CA THR A 46 13.40 31.72 -22.58
C THR A 46 12.82 33.14 -22.59
N GLY A 47 13.63 34.11 -22.14
CA GLY A 47 13.76 35.39 -22.85
C GLY A 47 14.05 36.64 -22.01
N SER A 48 15.32 37.05 -22.01
CA SER A 48 15.84 38.43 -22.09
C SER A 48 15.51 39.50 -21.03
N GLY A 49 16.56 40.20 -20.57
CA GLY A 49 16.53 41.67 -20.55
C GLY A 49 16.81 42.38 -19.23
N ASP A 50 18.09 42.77 -19.08
CA ASP A 50 18.53 44.13 -18.75
C ASP A 50 18.67 44.63 -17.30
N SER A 51 19.67 45.50 -17.22
CA SER A 51 20.40 46.16 -16.15
C SER A 51 19.64 47.20 -15.29
N LYS A 52 20.15 47.39 -14.06
CA LYS A 52 20.40 48.64 -13.29
C LYS A 52 20.06 48.46 -11.79
N GLN A 53 21.02 48.60 -10.88
CA GLN A 53 21.62 49.81 -10.28
C GLN A 53 20.74 50.48 -9.20
N ASP A 54 21.43 50.85 -8.11
CA ASP A 54 21.01 51.69 -6.98
C ASP A 54 20.04 51.09 -5.94
N ALA A 55 20.04 51.47 -4.67
CA ALA A 55 21.00 52.06 -3.72
C ALA A 55 20.19 52.17 -2.40
N THR A 56 20.86 52.54 -1.32
CA THR A 56 20.29 53.08 -0.05
C THR A 56 19.56 52.08 0.86
N ALA A 57 20.20 51.74 1.99
CA ALA A 57 20.04 52.40 3.29
C ALA A 57 18.89 51.73 4.07
N THR A 58 18.96 51.42 5.36
CA THR A 58 19.57 52.15 6.46
C THR A 58 19.43 51.27 7.72
N LYS A 59 20.31 51.49 8.70
CA LYS A 59 20.07 51.37 10.16
C LYS A 59 19.85 49.96 10.73
N SER A 60 20.34 49.62 11.92
CA SER A 60 21.19 50.31 12.90
C SER A 60 21.44 49.34 14.06
N GLU A 61 22.68 49.34 14.51
CA GLU A 61 23.08 49.46 15.92
C GLU A 61 22.93 48.30 16.93
N ASN A 62 24.06 48.23 17.67
CA ASN A 62 24.31 47.78 19.04
C ASN A 62 24.67 46.30 19.23
N ALA A 63 25.96 45.95 19.33
CA ALA A 63 26.98 46.27 20.34
C ALA A 63 27.01 45.21 21.47
N GLU A 64 27.99 44.29 21.34
CA GLU A 64 29.13 44.05 22.26
C GLU A 64 28.93 44.03 23.80
N PRO A 65 29.92 43.51 24.59
CA PRO A 65 30.96 42.50 24.33
C PRO A 65 31.18 41.55 25.56
N THR A 66 32.38 40.96 25.64
CA THR A 66 33.11 40.32 26.78
C THR A 66 33.24 38.79 26.65
N ALA A 67 34.42 38.15 26.79
CA ALA A 67 35.79 38.61 26.97
C ALA A 67 36.78 37.48 26.60
N SER A 68 38.03 37.93 26.39
CA SER A 68 39.37 37.33 26.28
C SER A 68 39.61 35.92 26.89
N VAL A 69 40.63 35.12 26.50
CA VAL A 69 42.09 35.40 26.58
C VAL A 69 42.92 34.40 25.73
N ASN A 70 43.85 34.97 24.94
CA ASN A 70 45.22 34.60 24.49
C ASN A 70 45.68 33.17 24.15
N GLY A 71 46.42 33.09 23.02
CA GLY A 71 47.48 32.09 22.80
C GLY A 71 48.15 32.12 21.42
N SER A 72 49.15 33.01 21.24
CA SER A 72 50.35 32.96 20.36
C SER A 72 50.28 32.40 18.92
N GLY A 73 50.71 33.23 17.96
CA GLY A 73 50.74 32.93 16.52
C GLY A 73 51.96 32.16 16.00
N ALA A 74 51.81 31.69 14.76
CA ALA A 74 52.87 31.40 13.80
C ALA A 74 52.29 31.54 12.37
N ALA A 75 53.18 31.85 11.43
CA ALA A 75 52.93 32.59 10.20
C ALA A 75 52.11 31.87 9.10
N ALA A 76 51.50 32.72 8.27
CA ALA A 76 50.67 32.40 7.12
C ALA A 76 51.44 31.78 5.95
N GLY A 77 50.90 30.68 5.42
CA GLY A 77 51.18 30.11 4.11
C GLY A 77 49.84 29.77 3.45
N THR A 78 49.63 30.32 2.26
CA THR A 78 48.41 30.34 1.46
C THR A 78 47.83 28.97 1.11
N ALA A 79 46.53 28.76 1.33
CA ALA A 79 45.71 27.79 0.59
C ALA A 79 44.25 28.29 0.52
N SER A 80 43.75 28.50 -0.70
CA SER A 80 42.32 28.73 -0.95
C SER A 80 41.53 27.46 -0.63
N PRO A 81 40.33 27.53 -0.02
CA PRO A 81 39.48 26.37 0.11
C PRO A 81 38.89 26.02 -1.27
N ALA A 82 39.01 24.76 -1.64
CA ALA A 82 38.31 24.18 -2.79
C ALA A 82 36.78 24.25 -2.57
N PRO A 83 35.98 24.40 -3.64
CA PRO A 83 34.53 24.47 -3.51
C PRO A 83 34.01 23.12 -2.98
N THR A 84 33.26 23.18 -1.89
CA THR A 84 32.55 22.05 -1.32
C THR A 84 31.46 21.63 -2.31
N VAL A 85 31.65 20.49 -2.96
CA VAL A 85 30.61 19.86 -3.77
C VAL A 85 29.56 19.37 -2.80
N VAL A 86 28.41 20.05 -2.77
CA VAL A 86 27.23 19.58 -2.04
C VAL A 86 26.74 18.36 -2.82
N SER A 87 27.00 17.17 -2.30
CA SER A 87 26.36 15.95 -2.78
C SER A 87 24.88 16.04 -2.41
N GLU A 88 24.02 16.32 -3.37
CA GLU A 88 22.59 16.11 -3.24
C GLU A 88 22.37 14.62 -2.93
N GLU A 89 21.99 14.32 -1.69
CA GLU A 89 21.50 13.01 -1.31
C GLU A 89 20.21 12.76 -2.10
N ILE A 90 20.22 11.81 -3.03
CA ILE A 90 18.98 11.32 -3.64
C ILE A 90 18.13 10.79 -2.49
N GLU A 91 17.03 11.47 -2.22
CA GLU A 91 16.07 11.05 -1.20
C GLU A 91 15.55 9.66 -1.60
N ALA A 92 15.86 8.66 -0.78
CA ALA A 92 15.45 7.28 -1.04
C ALA A 92 13.92 7.24 -1.15
N VAL A 93 13.41 6.74 -2.28
CA VAL A 93 11.96 6.66 -2.54
C VAL A 93 11.28 5.90 -1.41
N ASN A 94 10.30 6.53 -0.77
CA ASN A 94 9.53 5.93 0.30
C ASN A 94 8.87 4.62 -0.21
N PRO A 95 9.08 3.47 0.47
CA PRO A 95 8.51 2.18 0.05
C PRO A 95 6.99 2.20 -0.14
N ALA A 96 6.27 3.00 0.64
CA ALA A 96 4.83 3.14 0.51
C ALA A 96 4.42 3.85 -0.79
N ASP A 97 5.15 4.90 -1.18
CA ASP A 97 4.88 5.65 -2.41
C ASP A 97 5.18 4.78 -3.63
N ALA A 98 6.25 3.98 -3.58
CA ALA A 98 6.56 3.00 -4.61
C ALA A 98 5.45 1.94 -4.74
N SER A 99 4.93 1.41 -3.62
CA SER A 99 3.83 0.45 -3.63
C SER A 99 2.54 1.07 -4.17
N LEU A 100 2.22 2.31 -3.77
CA LEU A 100 1.07 3.06 -4.26
C LEU A 100 1.14 3.27 -5.78
N LEU A 101 2.29 3.74 -6.28
CA LEU A 101 2.52 3.95 -7.71
C LEU A 101 2.34 2.66 -8.50
N MET A 102 2.87 1.54 -7.99
CA MET A 102 2.69 0.23 -8.61
C MET A 102 1.22 -0.20 -8.66
N LYS A 103 0.43 0.08 -7.62
CA LYS A 103 -1.02 -0.22 -7.62
C LYS A 103 -1.81 0.67 -8.58
N ILE A 104 -1.41 1.94 -8.77
CA ILE A 104 -2.07 2.87 -9.71
C ILE A 104 -1.77 2.51 -11.17
N ILE A 105 -0.51 2.21 -11.51
CA ILE A 105 -0.09 1.97 -12.90
C ILE A 105 -0.61 0.63 -13.42
N ARG A 106 -0.75 -0.38 -12.56
CA ARG A 106 -1.08 -1.75 -12.99
C ARG A 106 -2.57 -1.91 -13.28
N LYS A 107 -2.92 -1.95 -14.56
CA LYS A 107 -4.29 -2.21 -15.05
C LYS A 107 -4.60 -3.70 -15.25
N GLY A 108 -3.62 -4.59 -15.13
CA GLY A 108 -3.75 -6.02 -15.39
C GLY A 108 -2.86 -6.88 -14.51
N LEU A 109 -3.07 -8.20 -14.59
CA LEU A 109 -2.31 -9.18 -13.84
C LEU A 109 -0.89 -9.29 -14.41
N VAL A 110 0.11 -9.40 -13.54
CA VAL A 110 1.45 -9.81 -13.94
C VAL A 110 1.53 -11.32 -13.93
N GLU A 111 1.62 -11.90 -15.14
CA GLU A 111 1.90 -13.32 -15.29
C GLU A 111 3.33 -13.62 -14.87
N SER A 112 3.49 -14.61 -14.00
CA SER A 112 4.81 -15.13 -13.64
C SER A 112 4.93 -16.56 -14.13
N LYS A 113 6.07 -16.86 -14.77
CA LYS A 113 6.45 -18.22 -15.16
C LYS A 113 7.02 -19.02 -13.98
N LEU A 114 7.39 -18.35 -12.90
CA LEU A 114 8.01 -18.97 -11.72
C LEU A 114 7.03 -19.87 -10.99
N ASP A 115 7.54 -20.98 -10.49
CA ASP A 115 6.75 -21.92 -9.71
C ASP A 115 6.49 -21.41 -8.29
N LEU A 116 5.36 -21.87 -7.76
CA LEU A 116 4.97 -21.57 -6.39
C LEU A 116 5.52 -22.64 -5.47
N GLU A 117 6.28 -22.21 -4.49
CA GLU A 117 6.72 -23.04 -3.37
C GLU A 117 5.70 -22.93 -2.25
N VAL A 118 5.18 -24.08 -1.79
CA VAL A 118 4.24 -24.14 -0.68
C VAL A 118 4.88 -24.89 0.48
N GLN A 119 5.17 -24.19 1.56
CA GLN A 119 5.74 -24.75 2.79
C GLN A 119 4.64 -24.86 3.85
N ARG A 120 4.55 -26.04 4.46
CA ARG A 120 3.50 -26.36 5.44
C ARG A 120 4.10 -27.12 6.60
N LYS A 121 3.52 -26.95 7.79
CA LYS A 121 3.95 -27.65 9.01
C LYS A 121 3.76 -29.16 8.91
N ASP A 122 2.67 -29.60 8.26
CA ASP A 122 2.41 -30.99 7.92
C ASP A 122 2.61 -31.20 6.39
N PRO A 123 3.72 -31.83 5.97
CA PRO A 123 3.98 -32.11 4.56
C PRO A 123 3.00 -33.10 3.92
N SER A 124 2.31 -33.91 4.72
CA SER A 124 1.41 -34.97 4.24
C SER A 124 0.01 -34.47 3.88
N SER A 125 -0.34 -33.25 4.30
CA SER A 125 -1.61 -32.62 3.96
C SER A 125 -1.72 -32.41 2.43
N PRO A 126 -2.85 -32.76 1.78
CA PRO A 126 -3.01 -32.61 0.34
C PRO A 126 -2.93 -31.13 -0.09
N LEU A 127 -2.25 -30.85 -1.21
CA LEU A 127 -2.32 -29.53 -1.86
C LEU A 127 -3.60 -29.46 -2.67
N HIS A 128 -4.41 -28.44 -2.40
CA HIS A 128 -5.58 -28.13 -3.23
C HIS A 128 -5.24 -26.95 -4.12
N SER A 129 -5.44 -27.12 -5.42
CA SER A 129 -5.40 -26.05 -6.41
C SER A 129 -6.72 -26.04 -7.16
N VAL A 130 -7.25 -24.86 -7.44
CA VAL A 130 -8.47 -24.69 -8.23
C VAL A 130 -8.16 -23.94 -9.51
N LYS A 131 -8.93 -24.22 -10.57
CA LYS A 131 -8.80 -23.57 -11.88
C LYS A 131 -9.93 -22.60 -12.22
N SER A 132 -10.97 -22.54 -11.40
CA SER A 132 -12.09 -21.62 -11.58
C SER A 132 -12.63 -21.14 -10.23
N PHE A 133 -13.35 -20.01 -10.23
CA PHE A 133 -13.94 -19.46 -9.01
C PHE A 133 -15.15 -20.27 -8.52
N GLU A 134 -15.85 -20.99 -9.41
CA GLU A 134 -16.94 -21.90 -9.04
C GLU A 134 -16.47 -23.04 -8.13
N ALA A 135 -15.26 -23.56 -8.38
CA ALA A 135 -14.69 -24.64 -7.59
C ALA A 135 -14.41 -24.25 -6.13
N LEU A 136 -14.44 -22.94 -5.82
CA LEU A 136 -14.30 -22.43 -4.46
C LEU A 136 -15.61 -22.43 -3.67
N HIS A 137 -16.74 -22.76 -4.30
CA HIS A 137 -18.07 -22.82 -3.66
C HIS A 137 -18.43 -21.53 -2.90
N LEU A 138 -18.13 -20.38 -3.50
CA LEU A 138 -18.42 -19.06 -2.94
C LEU A 138 -19.93 -18.82 -2.85
N LYS A 139 -20.34 -17.89 -1.97
CA LYS A 139 -21.71 -17.37 -1.97
C LYS A 139 -22.02 -16.76 -3.35
N PRO A 140 -23.22 -17.00 -3.93
CA PRO A 140 -23.55 -16.55 -5.28
C PRO A 140 -23.34 -15.05 -5.51
N GLU A 141 -23.67 -14.22 -4.52
CA GLU A 141 -23.53 -12.76 -4.58
C GLU A 141 -22.05 -12.34 -4.64
N LEU A 142 -21.19 -13.07 -3.91
CA LEU A 142 -19.76 -12.81 -3.90
C LEU A 142 -19.10 -13.27 -5.22
N LEU A 143 -19.50 -14.43 -5.74
CA LEU A 143 -19.05 -14.91 -7.05
C LEU A 143 -19.47 -13.94 -8.17
N GLN A 144 -20.70 -13.41 -8.11
CA GLN A 144 -21.16 -12.39 -9.03
C GLN A 144 -20.30 -11.11 -8.95
N GLY A 145 -19.88 -10.73 -7.74
CA GLY A 145 -18.96 -9.60 -7.53
C GLY A 145 -17.59 -9.81 -8.18
N VAL A 146 -17.01 -11.01 -8.03
CA VAL A 146 -15.76 -11.41 -8.70
C VAL A 146 -15.87 -11.25 -10.22
N TYR A 147 -16.94 -11.75 -10.83
CA TYR A 147 -17.14 -11.62 -12.28
C TYR A 147 -17.43 -10.19 -12.73
N ALA A 148 -18.16 -9.39 -11.95
CA ALA A 148 -18.40 -8.00 -12.28
C ALA A 148 -17.14 -7.12 -12.26
N MET A 149 -16.08 -7.57 -11.58
CA MET A 149 -14.75 -6.95 -11.62
C MET A 149 -13.93 -7.38 -12.86
N GLY A 150 -14.44 -8.29 -13.68
CA GLY A 150 -13.76 -8.81 -14.87
C GLY A 150 -12.81 -9.98 -14.58
N PHE A 151 -12.88 -10.61 -13.40
CA PHE A 151 -12.05 -11.75 -13.06
C PHE A 151 -12.67 -13.05 -13.58
N ASN A 152 -12.19 -13.54 -14.72
CA ASN A 152 -12.72 -14.76 -15.36
C ASN A 152 -12.16 -16.06 -14.78
N ALA A 153 -10.92 -16.04 -14.28
CA ALA A 153 -10.26 -17.18 -13.67
C ALA A 153 -9.28 -16.71 -12.58
N PRO A 154 -8.99 -17.54 -11.56
CA PRO A 154 -7.99 -17.23 -10.55
C PRO A 154 -6.59 -17.10 -11.14
N SER A 155 -5.79 -16.17 -10.62
CA SER A 155 -4.35 -16.08 -10.94
C SER A 155 -3.55 -17.25 -10.33
N LYS A 156 -2.32 -17.50 -10.80
CA LYS A 156 -1.46 -18.59 -10.28
C LYS A 156 -1.36 -18.61 -8.75
N ILE A 157 -1.19 -17.44 -8.11
CA ILE A 157 -1.16 -17.35 -6.64
C ILE A 157 -2.53 -17.61 -6.02
N GLN A 158 -3.62 -17.16 -6.63
CA GLN A 158 -4.99 -17.37 -6.16
C GLN A 158 -5.41 -18.84 -6.27
N GLU A 159 -5.03 -19.55 -7.33
CA GLU A 159 -5.32 -20.97 -7.52
C GLU A 159 -4.84 -21.81 -6.33
N THR A 160 -3.69 -21.44 -5.75
CA THR A 160 -3.07 -22.11 -4.61
C THR A 160 -3.52 -21.52 -3.27
N ALA A 161 -3.64 -20.19 -3.18
CA ALA A 161 -3.95 -19.52 -1.93
C ALA A 161 -5.42 -19.66 -1.53
N LEU A 162 -6.37 -19.50 -2.47
CA LEU A 162 -7.80 -19.44 -2.16
C LEU A 162 -8.34 -20.74 -1.53
N PRO A 163 -8.01 -21.96 -2.00
CA PRO A 163 -8.46 -23.18 -1.35
C PRO A 163 -8.04 -23.26 0.12
N THR A 164 -6.82 -22.83 0.42
CA THR A 164 -6.31 -22.79 1.80
C THR A 164 -6.95 -21.66 2.62
N LEU A 165 -7.06 -20.46 2.04
CA LEU A 165 -7.65 -19.30 2.72
C LEU A 165 -9.13 -19.52 3.04
N LEU A 166 -9.84 -20.29 2.22
CA LEU A 166 -11.27 -20.59 2.37
C LEU A 166 -11.56 -21.92 3.07
N ALA A 167 -10.53 -22.72 3.36
CA ALA A 167 -10.68 -24.01 4.04
C ALA A 167 -11.41 -23.86 5.39
N ASP A 168 -12.09 -24.93 5.78
CA ASP A 168 -12.69 -25.12 7.09
C ASP A 168 -12.12 -26.40 7.72
N PRO A 169 -11.41 -26.33 8.87
CA PRO A 169 -11.18 -25.15 9.70
C PRO A 169 -10.30 -24.08 9.04
N PRO A 170 -10.41 -22.81 9.47
CA PRO A 170 -9.56 -21.72 8.97
C PRO A 170 -8.07 -21.98 9.15
N GLN A 171 -7.29 -21.71 8.11
CA GLN A 171 -5.84 -21.87 8.12
C GLN A 171 -5.13 -20.52 7.98
N ASN A 172 -4.07 -20.34 8.76
CA ASN A 172 -3.25 -19.14 8.73
C ASN A 172 -2.30 -19.17 7.53
N MET A 173 -1.98 -18.01 6.97
CA MET A 173 -1.18 -17.92 5.76
C MET A 173 -0.19 -16.75 5.79
N ILE A 174 1.02 -17.02 5.30
CA ILE A 174 1.97 -16.00 4.83
C ILE A 174 2.11 -16.22 3.34
N ALA A 175 1.78 -15.22 2.53
CA ALA A 175 1.87 -15.30 1.08
C ALA A 175 2.76 -14.20 0.53
N GLN A 176 3.79 -14.61 -0.21
CA GLN A 176 4.57 -13.72 -1.05
C GLN A 176 4.44 -14.02 -2.51
N SER A 177 4.31 -12.92 -3.22
CA SER A 177 4.52 -12.82 -4.65
C SER A 177 4.73 -11.36 -4.97
N GLN A 178 5.29 -11.07 -6.13
CA GLN A 178 5.43 -9.69 -6.61
C GLN A 178 4.10 -8.92 -6.62
N SER A 179 4.15 -7.59 -6.65
CA SER A 179 2.94 -6.78 -6.85
C SER A 179 2.22 -7.21 -8.14
N GLY A 180 0.92 -6.94 -8.25
CA GLY A 180 0.13 -7.25 -9.46
C GLY A 180 -0.15 -8.73 -9.76
N THR A 181 0.20 -9.68 -8.89
CA THR A 181 -0.15 -11.12 -9.04
C THR A 181 -1.55 -11.47 -8.54
N GLY A 182 -2.30 -10.50 -8.00
CA GLY A 182 -3.66 -10.72 -7.49
C GLY A 182 -3.76 -11.05 -6.00
N LYS A 183 -2.71 -10.77 -5.19
CA LYS A 183 -2.73 -10.93 -3.71
C LYS A 183 -3.91 -10.22 -3.05
N THR A 184 -4.13 -8.95 -3.39
CA THR A 184 -5.20 -8.13 -2.83
C THR A 184 -6.57 -8.75 -3.07
N ALA A 185 -6.85 -9.15 -4.32
CA ALA A 185 -8.10 -9.84 -4.63
C ALA A 185 -8.23 -11.19 -3.89
N ALA A 186 -7.13 -11.92 -3.66
CA ALA A 186 -7.16 -13.19 -2.94
C ALA A 186 -7.61 -13.01 -1.48
N PHE A 187 -7.00 -12.08 -0.75
CA PHE A 187 -7.35 -11.87 0.66
C PHE A 187 -8.67 -11.15 0.82
N VAL A 188 -9.03 -10.23 -0.08
CA VAL A 188 -10.33 -9.57 -0.06
C VAL A 188 -11.44 -10.59 -0.24
N LEU A 189 -11.28 -11.52 -1.19
CA LEU A 189 -12.24 -12.61 -1.39
C LEU A 189 -12.37 -13.49 -0.14
N ALA A 190 -11.24 -13.83 0.50
CA ALA A 190 -11.24 -14.59 1.74
C ALA A 190 -11.91 -13.85 2.90
N MET A 191 -11.60 -12.57 3.09
CA MET A 191 -12.24 -11.69 4.09
C MET A 191 -13.76 -11.67 3.92
N LEU A 192 -14.24 -11.39 2.70
CA LEU A 192 -15.67 -11.30 2.39
C LEU A 192 -16.39 -12.64 2.57
N SER A 193 -15.74 -13.74 2.21
CA SER A 193 -16.31 -15.09 2.36
C SER A 193 -16.57 -15.48 3.82
N ARG A 194 -15.80 -14.91 4.75
CA ARG A 194 -15.87 -15.25 6.19
C ARG A 194 -16.84 -14.39 6.99
N VAL A 195 -17.38 -13.31 6.42
CA VAL A 195 -18.34 -12.45 7.11
C VAL A 195 -19.71 -13.13 7.24
N ASP A 196 -20.26 -13.09 8.45
CA ASP A 196 -21.67 -13.35 8.73
C ASP A 196 -22.42 -12.00 8.88
N PRO A 197 -23.18 -11.55 7.86
CA PRO A 197 -23.82 -10.23 7.85
C PRO A 197 -24.92 -10.07 8.92
N ARG A 198 -25.38 -11.16 9.54
CA ARG A 198 -26.41 -11.13 10.59
C ARG A 198 -25.86 -10.64 11.93
N LYS A 199 -24.54 -10.52 12.05
CA LYS A 199 -23.84 -10.16 13.29
C LYS A 199 -23.29 -8.74 13.16
N PRO A 200 -24.00 -7.70 13.65
CA PRO A 200 -23.70 -6.29 13.39
C PRO A 200 -22.55 -5.78 14.26
N TYR A 201 -21.38 -6.37 14.09
CA TYR A 201 -20.13 -5.99 14.74
C TYR A 201 -18.95 -6.34 13.82
N PRO A 202 -17.79 -5.68 14.01
CA PRO A 202 -16.58 -6.00 13.26
C PRO A 202 -16.16 -7.47 13.45
N GLN A 203 -15.99 -8.17 12.34
CA GLN A 203 -15.53 -9.56 12.27
C GLN A 203 -14.18 -9.67 11.55
N VAL A 204 -13.85 -8.66 10.74
CA VAL A 204 -12.63 -8.62 9.94
C VAL A 204 -11.93 -7.29 10.17
N ILE A 205 -10.62 -7.36 10.36
CA ILE A 205 -9.77 -6.17 10.26
C ILE A 205 -8.65 -6.39 9.25
N CYS A 206 -8.39 -5.38 8.42
CA CYS A 206 -7.30 -5.35 7.45
C CYS A 206 -6.44 -4.12 7.72
N LEU A 207 -5.16 -4.36 8.01
CA LEU A 207 -4.18 -3.30 8.20
C LEU A 207 -3.44 -3.04 6.89
N SER A 208 -3.41 -1.76 6.50
CA SER A 208 -2.62 -1.26 5.39
C SER A 208 -1.68 -0.15 5.91
N PRO A 209 -0.45 -0.03 5.38
CA PRO A 209 0.57 0.82 5.99
C PRO A 209 0.28 2.31 5.81
N THR A 210 -0.43 2.71 4.77
CA THR A 210 -0.78 4.12 4.53
C THR A 210 -2.27 4.33 4.30
N TYR A 211 -2.69 5.60 4.35
CA TYR A 211 -4.05 6.01 4.04
C TYR A 211 -4.43 5.58 2.63
N GLU A 212 -3.57 5.89 1.67
CA GLU A 212 -3.79 5.70 0.24
C GLU A 212 -3.91 4.21 -0.11
N LEU A 213 -3.05 3.36 0.48
CA LEU A 213 -3.12 1.92 0.31
C LEU A 213 -4.36 1.31 0.98
N ALA A 214 -4.80 1.86 2.14
CA ALA A 214 -6.03 1.43 2.79
C ALA A 214 -7.26 1.74 1.92
N ILE A 215 -7.33 2.93 1.32
CA ILE A 215 -8.41 3.32 0.41
C ILE A 215 -8.47 2.36 -0.79
N GLN A 216 -7.33 2.10 -1.45
CA GLN A 216 -7.27 1.18 -2.58
C GLN A 216 -7.77 -0.23 -2.23
N THR A 217 -7.33 -0.79 -1.10
CA THR A 217 -7.79 -2.10 -0.63
C THR A 217 -9.30 -2.09 -0.33
N GLY A 218 -9.82 -1.01 0.25
CA GLY A 218 -11.24 -0.87 0.50
C GLY A 218 -12.10 -0.70 -0.75
N GLU A 219 -11.60 -0.04 -1.79
CA GLU A 219 -12.27 0.03 -3.09
C GLU A 219 -12.38 -1.35 -3.74
N VAL A 220 -11.30 -2.15 -3.70
CA VAL A 220 -11.32 -3.54 -4.18
C VAL A 220 -12.37 -4.34 -3.41
N ALA A 221 -12.40 -4.19 -2.09
CA ALA A 221 -13.39 -4.87 -1.25
C ALA A 221 -14.83 -4.41 -1.53
N ALA A 222 -15.07 -3.12 -1.72
CA ALA A 222 -16.38 -2.58 -2.06
C ALA A 222 -16.87 -3.05 -3.44
N LYS A 223 -15.98 -3.03 -4.45
CA LYS A 223 -16.27 -3.53 -5.81
C LYS A 223 -16.60 -5.02 -5.79
N MET A 224 -15.82 -5.82 -5.07
CA MET A 224 -16.06 -7.26 -4.94
C MET A 224 -17.34 -7.57 -4.12
N ALA A 225 -17.65 -6.75 -3.11
CA ALA A 225 -18.84 -6.87 -2.28
C ALA A 225 -20.10 -6.22 -2.89
N LYS A 226 -20.06 -5.72 -4.13
CA LYS A 226 -21.14 -4.94 -4.76
C LYS A 226 -22.53 -5.58 -4.65
N PHE A 227 -22.62 -6.91 -4.70
CA PHE A 227 -23.88 -7.64 -4.60
C PHE A 227 -24.17 -8.16 -3.18
N CYS A 228 -23.21 -8.06 -2.26
CA CYS A 228 -23.32 -8.42 -0.85
C CYS A 228 -23.86 -7.24 -0.02
N LYS A 229 -25.09 -6.80 -0.29
CA LYS A 229 -25.67 -5.55 0.24
C LYS A 229 -25.69 -5.42 1.77
N GLU A 230 -25.65 -6.54 2.49
CA GLU A 230 -25.69 -6.57 3.95
C GLU A 230 -24.30 -6.38 4.59
N ILE A 231 -23.23 -6.61 3.82
CA ILE A 231 -21.85 -6.41 4.29
C ILE A 231 -21.55 -4.91 4.30
N LYS A 232 -20.94 -4.43 5.38
CA LYS A 232 -20.63 -3.03 5.60
C LYS A 232 -19.15 -2.89 5.89
N LEU A 233 -18.51 -1.92 5.24
CA LEU A 233 -17.10 -1.63 5.34
C LEU A 233 -16.92 -0.26 5.99
N ARG A 234 -15.89 -0.12 6.82
CA ARG A 234 -15.51 1.15 7.43
C ARG A 234 -14.01 1.39 7.33
N PHE A 235 -13.64 2.62 7.00
CA PHE A 235 -12.25 3.04 6.96
C PHE A 235 -11.80 3.56 8.33
N ALA A 236 -10.73 3.00 8.88
CA ALA A 236 -10.06 3.48 10.08
C ALA A 236 -8.76 4.19 9.68
N VAL A 237 -8.88 5.40 9.14
CA VAL A 237 -7.74 6.14 8.55
C VAL A 237 -7.70 7.60 9.04
N ARG A 238 -6.67 8.37 8.67
CA ARG A 238 -6.59 9.81 9.01
C ARG A 238 -7.81 10.55 8.45
N GLY A 239 -8.29 11.57 9.17
CA GLY A 239 -9.52 12.30 8.83
C GLY A 239 -10.80 11.65 9.34
N GLU A 240 -10.83 10.32 9.50
CA GLU A 240 -12.01 9.64 10.05
C GLU A 240 -12.10 9.82 11.57
N GLU A 241 -13.20 10.43 12.00
CA GLU A 241 -13.52 10.65 13.40
C GLU A 241 -14.54 9.64 13.89
N LEU A 242 -14.31 9.14 15.11
CA LEU A 242 -15.27 8.31 15.82
C LEU A 242 -15.72 9.06 17.08
N PRO A 243 -16.97 9.53 17.13
CA PRO A 243 -17.57 10.12 18.31
C PRO A 243 -17.34 9.27 19.56
N LYS A 244 -17.06 9.94 20.68
CA LYS A 244 -16.78 9.29 21.96
C LYS A 244 -17.97 8.41 22.36
N GLY A 245 -17.69 7.12 22.60
CA GLY A 245 -18.69 6.14 23.01
C GLY A 245 -19.47 5.47 21.86
N GLN A 246 -19.29 5.91 20.61
CA GLN A 246 -19.91 5.25 19.47
C GLN A 246 -19.35 3.84 19.28
N LYS A 247 -20.26 2.89 19.08
CA LYS A 247 -19.92 1.51 18.71
C LYS A 247 -19.96 1.35 17.20
N ILE A 248 -18.97 0.63 16.67
CA ILE A 248 -18.92 0.29 15.25
C ILE A 248 -19.74 -0.99 15.07
N THR A 249 -20.64 -0.96 14.09
CA THR A 249 -21.50 -2.11 13.72
C THR A 249 -21.17 -2.66 12.33
N ASP A 250 -20.27 -1.98 11.61
CA ASP A 250 -19.72 -2.41 10.34
C ASP A 250 -18.96 -3.74 10.49
N HIS A 251 -18.99 -4.58 9.46
CA HIS A 251 -18.47 -5.95 9.51
C HIS A 251 -16.97 -6.02 9.27
N ILE A 252 -16.47 -5.14 8.41
CA ILE A 252 -15.07 -5.10 7.97
C ILE A 252 -14.50 -3.70 8.26
N ILE A 253 -13.36 -3.65 8.94
CA ILE A 253 -12.61 -2.42 9.15
C ILE A 253 -11.30 -2.51 8.36
N ILE A 254 -11.05 -1.54 7.50
CA ILE A 254 -9.79 -1.43 6.72
C ILE A 254 -9.13 -0.12 7.13
N GLY A 255 -7.84 -0.13 7.47
CA GLY A 255 -7.23 1.11 7.93
C GLY A 255 -5.77 1.00 8.31
N THR A 256 -5.23 2.11 8.83
CA THR A 256 -3.85 2.17 9.28
C THR A 256 -3.71 1.66 10.72
N PRO A 257 -2.54 1.09 11.10
CA PRO A 257 -2.36 0.50 12.43
C PRO A 257 -2.67 1.46 13.57
N GLY A 258 -2.23 2.72 13.47
CA GLY A 258 -2.46 3.73 14.50
C GLY A 258 -3.94 4.02 14.75
N LYS A 259 -4.73 4.21 13.69
CA LYS A 259 -6.16 4.51 13.79
C LYS A 259 -6.97 3.30 14.25
N LEU A 260 -6.63 2.10 13.79
CA LEU A 260 -7.29 0.88 14.24
C LEU A 260 -6.98 0.60 15.72
N MET A 261 -5.74 0.87 16.17
CA MET A 261 -5.36 0.80 17.58
C MET A 261 -6.16 1.80 18.43
N ASP A 262 -6.33 3.04 17.96
CA ASP A 262 -7.18 4.02 18.64
C ASP A 262 -8.62 3.51 18.76
N TRP A 263 -9.23 3.03 17.68
CA TRP A 263 -10.62 2.60 17.70
C TRP A 263 -10.82 1.31 18.52
N GLY A 264 -9.97 0.31 18.33
CA GLY A 264 -10.10 -1.01 18.95
C GLY A 264 -9.65 -1.04 20.41
N ILE A 265 -8.56 -0.36 20.77
CA ILE A 265 -7.94 -0.45 22.11
C ILE A 265 -8.27 0.76 22.96
N LYS A 266 -8.02 1.97 22.46
CA LYS A 266 -8.18 3.21 23.24
C LYS A 266 -9.66 3.57 23.44
N PHE A 267 -10.45 3.55 22.37
CA PHE A 267 -11.88 3.90 22.40
C PHE A 267 -12.77 2.70 22.69
N ARG A 268 -12.27 1.47 22.48
CA ARG A 268 -13.04 0.22 22.61
C ARG A 268 -14.35 0.29 21.83
N ALA A 269 -14.27 0.79 20.60
CA ALA A 269 -15.40 0.96 19.69
C ALA A 269 -16.02 -0.37 19.25
N PHE A 270 -15.23 -1.45 19.30
CA PHE A 270 -15.62 -2.83 19.03
C PHE A 270 -14.75 -3.79 19.87
N ASP A 271 -15.15 -5.06 19.95
CA ASP A 271 -14.41 -6.09 20.69
C ASP A 271 -13.45 -6.84 19.75
N LEU A 272 -12.15 -6.63 19.94
CA LEU A 272 -11.10 -7.29 19.14
C LEU A 272 -11.12 -8.82 19.25
N ARG A 273 -11.68 -9.37 20.34
CA ARG A 273 -11.82 -10.83 20.51
C ARG A 273 -12.88 -11.45 19.59
N LYS A 274 -13.76 -10.62 19.01
CA LYS A 274 -14.78 -11.06 18.04
C LYS A 274 -14.29 -11.07 16.59
N ILE A 275 -13.07 -10.58 16.35
CA ILE A 275 -12.45 -10.62 15.02
C ILE A 275 -12.10 -12.07 14.67
N SER A 276 -12.69 -12.58 13.60
CA SER A 276 -12.44 -13.91 13.05
C SER A 276 -11.38 -13.91 11.95
N VAL A 277 -11.11 -12.76 11.32
CA VAL A 277 -10.07 -12.62 10.28
C VAL A 277 -9.24 -11.37 10.51
N PHE A 278 -7.92 -11.55 10.50
CA PHE A 278 -6.91 -10.51 10.59
C PHE A 278 -6.04 -10.54 9.34
N VAL A 279 -5.98 -9.42 8.62
CA VAL A 279 -5.14 -9.27 7.43
C VAL A 279 -4.09 -8.18 7.65
N LEU A 280 -2.87 -8.47 7.24
CA LEU A 280 -1.77 -7.50 7.15
C LEU A 280 -1.30 -7.45 5.69
N ASP A 281 -1.57 -6.33 5.02
CA ASP A 281 -1.21 -6.06 3.62
C ASP A 281 0.09 -5.26 3.53
N GLU A 282 0.85 -5.46 2.45
CA GLU A 282 2.14 -4.78 2.17
C GLU A 282 3.08 -4.80 3.40
N ALA A 283 3.35 -5.99 3.93
CA ALA A 283 4.01 -6.11 5.21
C ALA A 283 5.47 -5.65 5.25
N ASP A 284 6.15 -5.71 4.11
CA ASP A 284 7.46 -5.09 3.87
C ASP A 284 7.41 -3.57 4.07
N VAL A 285 6.40 -2.90 3.51
CA VAL A 285 6.16 -1.47 3.76
C VAL A 285 5.73 -1.23 5.21
N MET A 286 4.97 -2.16 5.79
CA MET A 286 4.52 -2.08 7.19
C MET A 286 5.69 -2.06 8.19
N ILE A 287 6.72 -2.88 7.97
CA ILE A 287 7.89 -2.88 8.86
C ILE A 287 8.80 -1.66 8.65
N ALA A 288 8.90 -1.16 7.41
CA ALA A 288 9.71 0.01 7.09
C ALA A 288 9.14 1.30 7.71
N THR A 289 7.84 1.32 8.00
CA THR A 289 7.17 2.49 8.57
C THR A 289 7.32 2.53 10.09
N GLN A 290 7.93 3.61 10.60
CA GLN A 290 8.27 3.73 12.02
C GLN A 290 7.04 3.52 12.93
N GLY A 291 7.19 2.61 13.89
CA GLY A 291 6.17 2.30 14.91
C GLY A 291 4.98 1.45 14.43
N HIS A 292 4.84 1.17 13.13
CA HIS A 292 3.73 0.37 12.62
C HIS A 292 3.84 -1.10 13.04
N GLN A 293 5.05 -1.66 13.07
CA GLN A 293 5.32 -3.00 13.58
C GLN A 293 4.79 -3.18 15.01
N ASP A 294 5.15 -2.27 15.93
CA ASP A 294 4.70 -2.31 17.33
C ASP A 294 3.18 -2.17 17.47
N GLN A 295 2.56 -1.31 16.66
CA GLN A 295 1.12 -1.12 16.65
C GLN A 295 0.40 -2.38 16.17
N CYS A 296 0.88 -3.03 15.11
CA CYS A 296 0.36 -4.30 14.62
C CYS A 296 0.45 -5.40 15.68
N ILE A 297 1.61 -5.52 16.36
CA ILE A 297 1.81 -6.46 17.46
C ILE A 297 0.81 -6.23 18.59
N ARG A 298 0.57 -4.97 18.98
CA ARG A 298 -0.38 -4.63 20.04
C ARG A 298 -1.81 -5.01 19.66
N ILE A 299 -2.22 -4.80 18.41
CA ILE A 299 -3.53 -5.22 17.90
C ILE A 299 -3.62 -6.75 17.92
N HIS A 300 -2.63 -7.45 17.36
CA HIS A 300 -2.57 -8.92 17.31
C HIS A 300 -2.73 -9.55 18.70
N LYS A 301 -2.07 -9.00 19.73
CA LYS A 301 -2.18 -9.48 21.12
C LYS A 301 -3.58 -9.41 21.73
N GLN A 302 -4.52 -8.68 21.12
CA GLN A 302 -5.92 -8.59 21.57
C GLN A 302 -6.86 -9.54 20.82
N LEU A 303 -6.39 -10.21 19.77
CA LEU A 303 -7.20 -11.09 18.94
C LEU A 303 -7.38 -12.47 19.60
N SER A 304 -8.45 -13.17 19.22
CA SER A 304 -8.66 -14.57 19.62
C SER A 304 -7.61 -15.50 19.00
N SER A 305 -7.27 -16.58 19.68
CA SER A 305 -6.42 -17.65 19.12
C SER A 305 -7.06 -18.37 17.93
N SER A 306 -8.38 -18.29 17.80
CA SER A 306 -9.14 -18.81 16.66
C SER A 306 -9.23 -17.85 15.48
N CYS A 307 -8.63 -16.66 15.58
CA CYS A 307 -8.61 -15.67 14.51
C CYS A 307 -7.72 -16.17 13.37
N GLN A 308 -8.25 -16.22 12.15
CA GLN A 308 -7.44 -16.53 10.98
C GLN A 308 -6.55 -15.34 10.65
N MET A 309 -5.26 -15.59 10.52
CA MET A 309 -4.25 -14.58 10.25
C MET A 309 -3.69 -14.76 8.85
N MET A 310 -3.78 -13.69 8.05
CA MET A 310 -3.31 -13.67 6.67
C MET A 310 -2.32 -12.52 6.50
N PHE A 311 -1.13 -12.82 6.01
CA PHE A 311 -0.04 -11.87 5.87
C PHE A 311 0.45 -11.87 4.43
N PHE A 312 0.50 -10.69 3.81
CA PHE A 312 0.89 -10.53 2.41
C PHE A 312 2.04 -9.53 2.28
N SER A 313 3.05 -9.91 1.50
CA SER A 313 4.24 -9.09 1.26
C SER A 313 4.73 -9.27 -0.18
N ALA A 314 5.39 -8.26 -0.73
CA ALA A 314 6.13 -8.42 -1.99
C ALA A 314 7.55 -8.96 -1.73
N THR A 315 8.19 -8.51 -0.66
CA THR A 315 9.56 -8.93 -0.27
C THR A 315 9.57 -9.91 0.91
N TYR A 316 10.71 -10.62 1.04
CA TYR A 316 10.96 -11.70 2.00
C TYR A 316 12.28 -11.47 2.76
N GLU A 317 12.60 -10.21 3.03
CA GLU A 317 13.74 -9.90 3.87
C GLU A 317 13.57 -10.53 5.25
N LYS A 318 14.70 -10.83 5.91
CA LYS A 318 14.69 -11.55 7.18
C LYS A 318 13.79 -10.85 8.21
N GLU A 319 13.85 -9.53 8.28
CA GLU A 319 13.05 -8.72 9.19
C GLU A 319 11.54 -8.85 8.92
N VAL A 320 11.14 -8.90 7.64
CA VAL A 320 9.74 -9.13 7.24
C VAL A 320 9.27 -10.50 7.71
N MET A 321 10.12 -11.52 7.53
CA MET A 321 9.78 -12.90 7.89
C MET A 321 9.75 -13.13 9.40
N ASP A 322 10.72 -12.57 10.14
CA ASP A 322 10.74 -12.63 11.60
C ASP A 322 9.48 -11.95 12.17
N PHE A 323 9.05 -10.84 11.56
CA PHE A 323 7.78 -10.19 11.92
C PHE A 323 6.55 -11.03 11.54
N ALA A 324 6.53 -11.61 10.34
CA ALA A 324 5.42 -12.46 9.87
C ALA A 324 5.23 -13.69 10.76
N GLU A 325 6.30 -14.39 11.10
CA GLU A 325 6.28 -15.58 11.95
C GLU A 325 5.89 -15.26 13.39
N TYR A 326 6.22 -14.06 13.89
CA TYR A 326 5.75 -13.59 15.19
C TYR A 326 4.22 -13.36 15.21
N ILE A 327 3.67 -12.79 14.13
CA ILE A 327 2.24 -12.46 14.04
C ILE A 327 1.40 -13.67 13.66
N VAL A 328 1.89 -14.57 12.80
CA VAL A 328 1.08 -15.63 12.18
C VAL A 328 1.51 -17.01 12.71
N PRO A 329 0.79 -17.58 13.69
CA PRO A 329 1.15 -18.88 14.24
C PRO A 329 0.80 -20.02 13.28
N ASN A 330 1.70 -21.00 13.15
CA ASN A 330 1.55 -22.18 12.29
C ASN A 330 1.08 -21.83 10.84
N PRO A 331 1.80 -20.95 10.12
CA PRO A 331 1.37 -20.51 8.81
C PRO A 331 1.58 -21.58 7.74
N ILE A 332 0.68 -21.61 6.77
CA ILE A 332 1.02 -22.09 5.43
C ILE A 332 1.75 -20.96 4.71
N VAL A 333 2.96 -21.23 4.25
CA VAL A 333 3.78 -20.24 3.57
C VAL A 333 3.77 -20.51 2.08
N ILE A 334 3.19 -19.58 1.30
CA ILE A 334 3.22 -19.64 -0.16
C ILE A 334 4.22 -18.60 -0.65
N ARG A 335 5.17 -19.03 -1.46
CA ARG A 335 6.23 -18.18 -2.01
C ARG A 335 6.25 -18.34 -3.51
N LEU A 336 6.43 -17.26 -4.23
CA LEU A 336 6.89 -17.36 -5.61
C LEU A 336 8.39 -17.62 -5.54
N ALA A 337 8.85 -18.74 -6.11
CA ALA A 337 10.27 -19.03 -6.18
C ALA A 337 10.98 -17.79 -6.70
N ARG A 338 12.09 -17.38 -6.07
CA ARG A 338 12.84 -16.22 -6.58
C ARG A 338 13.19 -16.53 -8.02
N GLU A 339 12.90 -15.58 -8.91
CA GLU A 339 13.60 -15.52 -10.17
C GLU A 339 15.07 -15.54 -9.79
N GLN A 340 15.78 -16.62 -10.09
CA GLN A 340 17.20 -16.44 -10.36
C GLN A 340 17.16 -15.45 -11.50
N GLU A 341 17.47 -14.18 -11.22
CA GLU A 341 17.68 -13.17 -12.24
C GLU A 341 18.82 -13.68 -13.11
N SER A 342 18.48 -14.55 -14.04
CA SER A 342 19.34 -14.97 -15.12
C SER A 342 19.39 -13.76 -16.02
N LEU A 343 20.44 -12.97 -15.83
CA LEU A 343 20.89 -11.98 -16.78
C LEU A 343 21.30 -12.63 -18.12
N ASP A 344 21.11 -13.94 -18.28
CA ASP A 344 21.34 -14.73 -19.49
C ASP A 344 20.76 -14.07 -20.74
N ASN A 345 19.62 -13.36 -20.60
CA ASN A 345 18.97 -12.62 -21.67
C ASN A 345 19.26 -11.10 -21.65
N ILE A 346 19.91 -10.58 -20.60
CA ILE A 346 20.27 -9.18 -20.43
C ILE A 346 21.76 -9.01 -20.69
N LYS A 347 22.08 -8.55 -21.91
CA LYS A 347 23.46 -8.19 -22.24
C LYS A 347 23.84 -6.88 -21.55
N GLN A 348 24.71 -6.98 -20.56
CA GLN A 348 25.19 -5.84 -19.80
C GLN A 348 26.43 -5.24 -20.45
N TYR A 349 26.42 -3.92 -20.59
CA TYR A 349 27.51 -3.14 -21.16
C TYR A 349 27.80 -1.94 -20.27
N TYR A 350 29.03 -1.42 -20.36
CA TYR A 350 29.40 -0.15 -19.77
C TYR A 350 30.17 0.69 -20.79
N VAL A 351 30.03 2.01 -20.70
CA VAL A 351 30.78 2.97 -21.52
C VAL A 351 31.59 3.85 -20.59
N LYS A 352 32.91 3.82 -20.73
CA LYS A 352 33.82 4.66 -19.94
C LYS A 352 33.77 6.09 -20.50
N CYS A 353 33.34 7.04 -19.69
CA CYS A 353 33.26 8.46 -20.03
C CYS A 353 34.10 9.27 -19.02
N LYS A 354 34.77 10.33 -19.47
CA LYS A 354 35.58 11.19 -18.60
C LYS A 354 34.78 12.26 -17.87
N ASN A 355 33.69 12.72 -18.50
CA ASN A 355 32.83 13.78 -17.99
C ASN A 355 31.38 13.59 -18.49
N GLN A 356 30.49 14.49 -18.08
CA GLN A 356 29.06 14.42 -18.37
C GLN A 356 28.76 14.64 -19.87
N ASP A 357 29.52 15.49 -20.55
CA ASP A 357 29.38 15.72 -22.00
C ASP A 357 29.70 14.46 -22.81
N GLU A 358 30.77 13.73 -22.46
CA GLU A 358 31.09 12.44 -23.08
C GLU A 358 30.00 11.40 -22.80
N LYS A 359 29.37 11.42 -21.61
CA LYS A 359 28.23 10.54 -21.28
C LYS A 359 27.01 10.85 -22.15
N TYR A 360 26.70 12.13 -22.34
CA TYR A 360 25.61 12.57 -23.23
C TYR A 360 25.87 12.18 -24.69
N GLN A 361 27.11 12.38 -25.17
CA GLN A 361 27.50 11.97 -26.52
C GLN A 361 27.42 10.45 -26.70
N ALA A 362 27.86 9.68 -25.71
CA ALA A 362 27.76 8.22 -25.75
C ALA A 362 26.30 7.74 -25.85
N ILE A 363 25.40 8.31 -25.04
CA ILE A 363 23.96 8.00 -25.12
C ILE A 363 23.40 8.38 -26.50
N SER A 364 23.75 9.57 -27.01
CA SER A 364 23.31 10.04 -28.33
C SER A 364 23.74 9.09 -29.46
N ASN A 365 24.99 8.62 -29.41
CA ASN A 365 25.52 7.64 -30.37
C ASN A 365 24.78 6.29 -30.28
N ILE A 366 24.44 5.83 -29.07
CA ILE A 366 23.67 4.60 -28.87
C ILE A 366 22.30 4.70 -29.52
N TYR A 367 21.58 5.81 -29.31
CA TYR A 367 20.29 6.05 -29.96
C TYR A 367 20.39 6.24 -31.47
N GLY A 368 21.53 6.75 -31.97
CA GLY A 368 21.77 6.90 -33.41
C GLY A 368 22.06 5.59 -34.14
N VAL A 369 22.56 4.57 -33.43
CA VAL A 369 23.00 3.29 -34.03
C VAL A 369 21.99 2.17 -33.77
N ILE A 370 21.32 2.17 -32.62
CA ILE A 370 20.44 1.09 -32.21
C ILE A 370 18.99 1.52 -32.44
N THR A 371 18.20 0.67 -33.09
CA THR A 371 16.76 0.83 -33.13
C THR A 371 16.19 0.49 -31.76
N VAL A 372 15.90 1.52 -30.95
CA VAL A 372 15.32 1.38 -29.61
C VAL A 372 13.82 1.62 -29.69
N GLY A 373 13.02 0.67 -29.21
CA GLY A 373 11.55 0.84 -29.12
C GLY A 373 11.17 1.75 -27.95
N GLN A 374 11.51 1.34 -26.73
CA GLN A 374 11.39 2.13 -25.50
C GLN A 374 12.64 1.92 -24.66
N ALA A 375 13.05 2.96 -23.93
CA ALA A 375 14.20 2.90 -23.04
C ALA A 375 13.95 3.74 -21.79
N ILE A 376 14.59 3.33 -20.69
CA ILE A 376 14.57 4.01 -19.40
C ILE A 376 16.00 4.44 -19.09
N ILE A 377 16.19 5.72 -18.74
CA ILE A 377 17.48 6.26 -18.31
C ILE A 377 17.37 6.61 -16.83
N PHE A 378 18.15 5.93 -16.01
CA PHE A 378 18.28 6.24 -14.59
C PHE A 378 19.42 7.26 -14.40
N CYS A 379 19.11 8.41 -13.82
CA CYS A 379 20.07 9.47 -13.47
C CYS A 379 20.31 9.47 -11.95
N HIS A 380 21.47 9.97 -11.54
CA HIS A 380 21.74 10.31 -10.14
C HIS A 380 21.17 11.70 -9.88
#